data_AF-A0A442SH80-F1
#
_entry.id   AF-A0A442SH80-F1
#
_cell.length_a   1.000
_cell.length_b   1.000
_cell.length_c   1.000
_cell.angle_alpha   90.00
_cell.angle_beta   90.00
_cell.angle_gamma   90.00
#
_symmetry.space_group_name_H-M   'P 1'
#
loop_
_entity.id
_entity.type
_entity.pdbx_description
1 polymer ?
#
loop_
_entity_poly.entity_id
_entity_poly.type
_entity_poly.pdbx_seq_one_letter_code
_entity_poly.pdbx_strand_id
1 'polypeptide(L)'
;MPPHDFIDELELSVRAGNALRNHGVMNLDEFLRLTKPVVMSFKHAGARTWREIQEVQINLQREQLKQSLPGRAIQHIRALNELRHDLGHAGFFLRFDHEHRLCVGRYVNKDDFDE
;
A
#
# COMPACT_ATOMS: atom_id res chain seq x y z
N MET A 1 11.10 27.36 5.39
CA MET A 1 9.95 26.66 4.79
C MET A 1 8.99 26.35 5.92
N PRO A 2 7.72 26.76 5.87
CA PRO A 2 6.79 26.33 6.92
C PRO A 2 6.70 24.80 6.88
N PRO A 3 6.50 24.14 8.03
CA PRO A 3 6.28 22.70 8.05
C PRO A 3 5.10 22.38 7.13
N HIS A 4 5.29 21.45 6.19
CA HIS A 4 4.19 20.93 5.39
C HIS A 4 3.17 20.30 6.35
N ASP A 5 1.94 20.78 6.31
CA ASP A 5 0.89 20.29 7.17
C ASP A 5 0.43 18.92 6.65
N PHE A 6 0.46 17.89 7.50
CA PHE A 6 0.07 16.53 7.15
C PHE A 6 -1.32 16.49 6.48
N ILE A 7 -2.22 17.37 6.91
CA ILE A 7 -3.58 17.49 6.36
C ILE A 7 -3.58 17.88 4.88
N ASP A 8 -2.59 18.66 4.42
CA ASP A 8 -2.51 19.10 3.02
C ASP A 8 -2.08 17.95 2.09
N GLU A 9 -1.36 16.95 2.62
CA GLU A 9 -0.98 15.74 1.87
C GLU A 9 -2.15 14.77 1.67
N LEU A 10 -3.22 14.89 2.47
CA LEU A 10 -4.38 14.01 2.42
C LEU A 10 -5.36 14.33 1.26
N GLU A 11 -5.07 15.37 0.46
CA GLU A 11 -5.92 15.85 -0.66
C GLU A 11 -7.41 16.03 -0.29
N LEU A 12 -7.67 16.35 0.97
CA LEU A 12 -9.03 16.54 1.49
C LEU A 12 -9.64 17.85 0.98
N SER A 13 -10.97 17.93 1.00
CA SER A 13 -11.64 19.21 0.76
C SER A 13 -11.22 20.25 1.80
N VAL A 14 -11.16 21.53 1.41
CA VAL A 14 -10.80 22.65 2.32
C VAL A 14 -11.63 22.63 3.61
N ARG A 15 -12.91 22.24 3.52
CA ARG A 15 -13.80 22.10 4.68
C ARG A 15 -13.37 20.97 5.62
N ALA A 16 -13.04 19.80 5.07
CA ALA A 16 -12.56 18.68 5.87
C ALA A 16 -11.19 18.99 6.49
N GLY A 17 -10.26 19.56 5.73
CA GLY A 17 -8.95 19.99 6.23
C GLY A 17 -9.06 21.01 7.37
N ASN A 18 -9.92 22.02 7.22
CA ASN A 18 -10.15 23.01 8.28
C ASN A 18 -10.84 22.39 9.51
N ALA A 19 -11.75 21.44 9.34
CA ALA A 19 -12.38 20.75 10.45
C ALA A 19 -11.35 19.96 11.27
N LEU A 20 -10.40 19.28 10.61
CA LEU A 20 -9.32 18.54 11.25
C LEU A 20 -8.33 19.45 11.97
N ARG A 21 -7.86 20.51 11.30
CA ARG A 21 -6.95 21.53 11.89
C ARG A 21 -7.55 22.17 13.14
N ASN A 22 -8.81 22.58 13.08
CA ASN A 22 -9.49 23.24 14.21
C ASN A 22 -9.70 22.31 15.42
N HIS A 23 -9.65 20.99 15.22
CA HIS A 23 -9.77 20.01 16.30
C HIS A 23 -8.42 19.38 16.67
N GLY A 24 -7.31 19.94 16.17
CA GLY A 24 -5.96 19.60 16.61
C GLY A 24 -5.42 18.28 16.07
N VAL A 25 -5.95 17.76 14.97
CA VAL A 25 -5.42 16.55 14.31
C VAL A 25 -4.14 16.94 13.57
N MET A 26 -2.99 16.49 14.02
CA MET A 26 -1.68 16.89 13.47
C MET A 26 -0.90 15.75 12.85
N ASN A 27 -1.29 14.50 13.09
CA ASN A 27 -0.56 13.33 12.61
C ASN A 27 -1.49 12.21 12.11
N LEU A 28 -0.88 11.25 11.44
CA LEU A 28 -1.57 10.11 10.83
C LEU A 28 -2.29 9.23 11.86
N ASP A 29 -1.70 8.98 13.03
CA ASP A 29 -2.31 8.10 14.04
C ASP A 29 -3.58 8.73 14.62
N GLU A 30 -3.55 10.02 14.95
CA GLU A 30 -4.73 10.78 15.35
C GLU A 30 -5.81 10.75 14.27
N PHE A 31 -5.43 10.98 13.02
CA PHE A 31 -6.35 10.94 11.89
C PHE A 31 -7.01 9.56 11.73
N LEU A 32 -6.25 8.47 11.81
CA LEU A 32 -6.77 7.10 11.67
C LEU A 32 -7.67 6.68 12.84
N ARG A 33 -7.51 7.28 14.03
CA ARG A 33 -8.34 7.02 15.20
C ARG A 33 -9.68 7.77 15.19
N LEU A 34 -9.88 8.72 14.26
CA LEU A 34 -11.13 9.45 14.16
C LEU A 34 -12.30 8.51 13.84
N THR A 35 -13.37 8.66 14.61
CA THR A 35 -14.61 7.89 14.44
C THR A 35 -15.74 8.81 13.99
N LYS A 36 -16.77 8.22 13.38
CA LYS A 36 -17.95 8.95 12.91
C LYS A 36 -18.57 9.85 13.99
N PRO A 37 -18.80 9.39 15.23
CA PRO A 37 -19.40 10.24 16.26
C PRO A 37 -18.52 11.45 16.60
N VAL A 38 -17.20 11.26 16.67
CA VAL A 38 -16.25 12.33 16.97
C VAL A 38 -16.28 13.39 15.86
N VAL A 39 -16.15 12.98 14.60
CA VAL A 39 -16.17 13.92 13.47
C VAL A 39 -17.52 14.61 13.34
N MET A 40 -18.63 13.92 13.63
CA MET A 40 -19.97 14.53 13.63
C MET A 40 -20.17 15.57 14.75
N SER A 41 -19.34 15.55 15.79
CA SER A 41 -19.36 16.57 16.86
C SER A 41 -18.61 17.86 16.47
N PHE A 42 -17.80 17.81 15.40
CA PHE A 42 -16.99 18.94 14.98
C PHE A 42 -17.85 20.05 14.40
N LYS A 43 -17.55 21.29 14.80
CA LYS A 43 -18.21 22.47 14.24
C LYS A 43 -18.02 22.50 12.72
N HIS A 44 -19.12 22.61 11.99
CA HIS A 44 -19.14 22.61 10.52
C HIS A 44 -18.72 21.30 9.84
N ALA A 45 -18.58 20.18 10.54
CA ALA A 45 -18.47 18.86 9.92
C ALA A 45 -19.86 18.24 9.75
N GLY A 46 -20.12 17.63 8.59
CA GLY A 46 -21.37 16.93 8.32
C GLY A 46 -21.13 15.55 7.72
N ALA A 47 -22.21 14.88 7.33
CA ALA A 47 -22.14 13.54 6.75
C ALA A 47 -21.20 13.44 5.53
N ARG A 48 -21.12 14.50 4.71
CA ARG A 48 -20.19 14.57 3.58
C ARG A 48 -18.74 14.62 4.03
N THR A 49 -18.42 15.48 5.01
CA THR A 49 -17.08 15.60 5.60
C THR A 49 -16.63 14.27 6.20
N TRP A 50 -17.51 13.57 6.92
CA TRP A 50 -17.19 12.24 7.44
C TRP A 50 -16.90 11.23 6.32
N ARG A 51 -17.70 11.21 5.25
CA ARG A 51 -17.45 10.28 4.12
C ARG A 51 -16.10 10.52 3.48
N GLU A 52 -15.73 11.77 3.24
CA GLU A 52 -14.42 12.13 2.67
C GLU A 52 -13.27 11.66 3.58
N ILE A 53 -13.36 11.92 4.88
CA ILE A 53 -12.36 11.45 5.86
C ILE A 53 -12.28 9.92 5.89
N GLN A 54 -13.42 9.24 5.95
CA GLN A 54 -13.50 7.78 6.01
C GLN A 54 -12.90 7.13 4.76
N GLU A 55 -13.15 7.71 3.58
CA GLU A 55 -12.59 7.23 2.31
C GLU A 55 -11.07 7.32 2.31
N VAL A 56 -10.51 8.45 2.74
CA VAL A 56 -9.06 8.62 2.88
C VAL A 56 -8.47 7.65 3.91
N GLN A 57 -9.12 7.47 5.08
CA GLN A 57 -8.68 6.48 6.08
C GLN A 57 -8.62 5.06 5.49
N ILE A 58 -9.65 4.65 4.73
CA ILE A 58 -9.70 3.33 4.09
C ILE A 58 -8.55 3.17 3.09
N ASN A 59 -8.27 4.21 2.29
CA ASN A 59 -7.19 4.18 1.31
C ASN A 59 -5.82 4.04 1.99
N LEU A 60 -5.56 4.83 3.02
CA LEU A 60 -4.33 4.76 3.81
C LEU A 60 -4.16 3.39 4.49
N GLN A 61 -5.22 2.85 5.08
CA GLN A 61 -5.18 1.51 5.66
C GLN A 61 -4.89 0.43 4.62
N ARG A 62 -5.49 0.53 3.42
CA ARG A 62 -5.20 -0.40 2.31
C ARG A 62 -3.74 -0.31 1.86
N GLU A 63 -3.17 0.88 1.82
CA GLU A 63 -1.76 1.09 1.49
C GLU A 63 -0.84 0.51 2.55
N GLN A 64 -1.12 0.76 3.83
CA GLN A 64 -0.39 0.14 4.95
C GLN A 64 -0.47 -1.39 4.89
N LEU A 65 -1.64 -1.95 4.57
CA LEU A 65 -1.81 -3.39 4.40
C LEU A 65 -0.98 -3.94 3.25
N LYS A 66 -0.89 -3.23 2.11
CA LYS A 66 -0.01 -3.60 0.99
C LYS A 66 1.47 -3.54 1.40
N GLN A 67 1.85 -2.56 2.21
CA GLN A 67 3.22 -2.39 2.70
C GLN A 67 3.58 -3.33 3.85
N SER A 68 2.61 -3.95 4.53
CA SER A 68 2.85 -4.94 5.57
C SER A 68 3.64 -6.15 5.03
N LEU A 69 4.33 -6.89 5.92
CA LEU A 69 5.10 -8.06 5.50
C LEU A 69 4.25 -9.09 4.71
N PRO A 70 3.05 -9.49 5.17
CA PRO A 70 2.17 -10.36 4.38
C PRO A 70 1.71 -9.73 3.06
N GLY A 71 1.40 -8.42 3.06
CA GLY A 71 0.98 -7.71 1.85
C GLY A 71 2.04 -7.70 0.77
N ARG A 72 3.28 -7.37 1.14
CA ARG A 72 4.44 -7.41 0.24
C ARG A 72 4.72 -8.82 -0.25
N ALA A 73 4.66 -9.82 0.64
CA ALA A 73 4.84 -11.22 0.25
C ALA A 73 3.82 -11.66 -0.82
N ILE A 74 2.54 -11.31 -0.64
CA ILE A 74 1.48 -11.60 -1.62
C ILE A 74 1.75 -10.87 -2.94
N GLN A 75 2.19 -9.61 -2.90
CA GLN A 75 2.55 -8.85 -4.11
C GLN A 75 3.69 -9.53 -4.89
N HIS A 76 4.75 -9.94 -4.20
CA HIS A 76 5.87 -10.65 -4.83
C HIS A 76 5.44 -12.00 -5.42
N ILE A 77 4.61 -12.76 -4.71
CA ILE A 77 4.08 -14.04 -5.22
C ILE A 77 3.24 -13.82 -6.48
N ARG A 78 2.40 -12.78 -6.52
CA ARG A 78 1.62 -12.44 -7.72
C ARG A 78 2.51 -12.07 -8.90
N ALA A 79 3.49 -11.17 -8.69
CA ALA A 79 4.43 -10.78 -9.73
C ALA A 79 5.19 -11.99 -10.29
N LEU A 80 5.64 -12.91 -9.43
CA LEU A 80 6.29 -14.14 -9.85
C LEU A 80 5.37 -15.07 -10.65
N ASN A 81 4.10 -15.16 -10.28
CA ASN A 81 3.11 -15.96 -11.01
C ASN A 81 2.82 -15.38 -12.41
N GLU A 82 2.73 -14.06 -12.53
CA GLU A 82 2.54 -13.36 -13.82
C GLU A 82 3.74 -13.60 -14.75
N LEU A 83 4.96 -13.44 -14.22
CA LEU A 83 6.18 -13.66 -14.99
C LEU A 83 6.44 -15.12 -15.33
N ARG A 84 5.79 -16.08 -14.66
CA ARG A 84 6.05 -17.52 -14.84
C ARG A 84 5.87 -17.97 -16.29
N HIS A 85 4.88 -17.41 -16.98
CA HIS A 85 4.63 -17.76 -18.39
C HIS A 85 5.76 -17.28 -19.30
N ASP A 86 6.12 -16.00 -19.17
CA ASP A 86 7.16 -15.36 -19.99
C ASP A 86 8.55 -15.94 -19.71
N LEU A 87 8.85 -16.23 -18.44
CA LEU A 87 10.06 -16.94 -18.03
C LEU A 87 10.15 -18.30 -18.74
N GLY A 88 9.05 -19.06 -18.78
CA GLY A 88 9.00 -20.35 -19.46
C GLY A 88 9.35 -20.25 -20.94
N HIS A 89 8.77 -19.29 -21.65
CA HIS A 89 9.09 -19.03 -23.07
C HIS A 89 10.54 -18.60 -23.29
N ALA A 90 11.10 -17.83 -22.36
CA ALA A 90 12.50 -17.43 -22.39
C ALA A 90 13.47 -18.54 -21.96
N GLY A 91 12.98 -19.75 -21.66
CA GLY A 91 13.81 -20.88 -21.25
C GLY A 91 14.23 -20.86 -19.78
N PHE A 92 13.50 -20.14 -18.93
CA PHE A 92 13.72 -20.06 -17.49
C PHE A 92 12.59 -20.72 -16.69
N PHE A 93 12.90 -21.15 -15.46
CA PHE A 93 11.93 -21.72 -14.54
C PHE A 93 12.25 -21.37 -13.09
N LEU A 94 11.24 -21.35 -12.22
CA LEU A 94 11.43 -21.14 -10.79
C LEU A 94 11.60 -22.48 -10.09
N ARG A 95 12.55 -22.56 -9.14
CA ARG A 95 12.78 -23.74 -8.29
C ARG A 95 13.26 -23.32 -6.91
N PHE A 96 13.15 -24.23 -5.94
CA PHE A 96 13.84 -24.09 -4.67
C PHE A 96 15.22 -24.73 -4.75
N ASP A 97 16.22 -24.11 -4.12
CA ASP A 97 17.53 -24.72 -3.88
C ASP A 97 17.51 -25.63 -2.63
N HIS A 98 18.66 -26.18 -2.27
CA HIS A 98 18.81 -27.04 -1.10
C HIS A 98 18.71 -26.29 0.24
N GLU A 99 18.81 -24.95 0.22
CA GLU A 99 18.59 -24.07 1.38
C GLU A 99 17.15 -23.54 1.42
N HIS A 100 16.24 -24.11 0.62
CA HIS A 100 14.84 -23.68 0.49
C HIS A 100 14.66 -22.22 0.02
N ARG A 101 15.63 -21.66 -0.68
CA ARG A 101 15.52 -20.34 -1.31
C ARG A 101 14.92 -20.47 -2.70
N LEU A 102 14.01 -19.57 -3.05
CA LEU A 102 13.45 -19.50 -4.39
C LEU A 102 14.49 -18.90 -5.36
N CYS A 103 14.77 -19.61 -6.45
CA CYS A 103 15.76 -19.22 -7.46
C CYS A 103 15.18 -19.35 -8.87
N VAL A 104 15.76 -18.61 -9.82
CA VAL A 104 15.51 -18.75 -11.25
C VAL A 104 16.57 -19.71 -11.82
N GLY A 105 16.13 -20.79 -12.45
CA GLY A 105 16.96 -21.68 -13.26
C GLY A 105 16.75 -21.43 -14.75
N ARG A 106 17.69 -21.89 -15.58
CA ARG A 106 17.62 -21.85 -17.04
C ARG A 106 17.69 -23.28 -17.59
N TYR A 107 16.91 -23.59 -18.61
CA TYR A 107 17.10 -24.82 -19.37
C TYR A 107 18.39 -24.70 -20.19
N VAL A 108 19.28 -25.66 -19.99
CA VAL A 108 20.52 -25.81 -20.75
C VAL A 108 20.41 -27.13 -21.51
N ASN A 109 20.67 -27.10 -22.81
CA ASN A 109 20.74 -28.31 -23.62
C ASN A 109 22.08 -29.01 -23.38
N LYS A 110 22.17 -30.30 -23.71
CA LYS A 110 23.43 -31.05 -23.59
C LYS A 110 24.58 -30.38 -24.36
N ASP A 111 24.25 -29.74 -25.48
CA ASP A 111 25.22 -29.05 -26.34
C ASP A 111 25.83 -27.79 -25.69
N ASP A 112 25.25 -27.28 -24.60
CA ASP A 112 25.78 -26.12 -23.85
C ASP A 112 26.87 -26.51 -22.83
N PHE A 113 27.14 -27.81 -22.65
CA PHE A 113 28.13 -28.33 -21.69
C PHE A 113 29.43 -28.83 -22.35
N ASP A 114 29.52 -28.80 -23.68
CA ASP A 114 30.65 -29.32 -24.47
C ASP A 114 31.67 -28.22 -24.86
N GLU A 115 31.96 -27.27 -23.96
CA GLU A 115 33.08 -26.30 -24.08
C GLU A 115 34.07 -26.40 -22.90
#